data_AF-A0A8S0XY92-F1
#
_entry.id   AF-A0A8S0XY92-F1
#
_cell.length_a   1.000
_cell.length_b   1.000
_cell.length_c   1.000
_cell.angle_alpha   90.00
_cell.angle_beta   90.00
_cell.angle_gamma   90.00
#
_symmetry.space_group_name_H-M   'P 1'
#
loop_
_entity.id
_entity.type
_entity.pdbx_description
1 polymer ?
#
loop_
_entity_poly.entity_id
_entity_poly.type
_entity_poly.pdbx_seq_one_letter_code
_entity_poly.pdbx_strand_id
1 'polypeptide(L)'
;MFSKNRRRLYIAFYVRSIRNPDDVKFHTSLLVMQKCPDIGSMERNTLKLDAVNDITEDGVEYWKYNYSKDETLNELLQQVYVSPNADDINWRCHNWVWEAVEQLLVANDIVPPLPDGMTARDVWQASYSRLENDDFNNMLQDPVRTFDMRGKITKSEIGAIDK
;
A
#
# COMPACT_ATOMS: atom_id res chain seq x y z
N MET A 1 -6.81 27.15 -11.72
CA MET A 1 -8.03 26.33 -11.70
C MET A 1 -7.65 24.98 -11.08
N PHE A 2 -7.72 24.85 -9.75
CA PHE A 2 -7.34 23.61 -9.08
C PHE A 2 -8.42 22.57 -9.33
N SER A 3 -8.07 21.42 -9.92
CA SER A 3 -9.03 20.35 -10.14
C SER A 3 -9.64 19.94 -8.80
N LYS A 4 -10.97 19.86 -8.76
CA LYS A 4 -11.75 19.77 -7.52
C LYS A 4 -11.62 18.41 -6.80
N ASN A 5 -10.91 17.45 -7.41
CA ASN A 5 -10.78 16.09 -6.89
C ASN A 5 -9.30 15.73 -6.71
N ARG A 6 -8.75 16.06 -5.54
CA ARG A 6 -7.36 15.70 -5.18
C ARG A 6 -7.24 14.18 -5.10
N ARG A 7 -6.16 13.62 -5.65
CA ARG A 7 -5.79 12.22 -5.46
C ARG A 7 -5.55 11.95 -3.97
N ARG A 8 -5.93 10.77 -3.51
CA ARG A 8 -5.74 10.25 -2.15
C ARG A 8 -4.71 9.15 -2.19
N LEU A 9 -3.86 9.11 -1.17
CA LEU A 9 -2.93 8.03 -0.92
C LEU A 9 -3.56 7.06 0.08
N TYR A 10 -3.50 5.76 -0.21
CA TYR A 10 -3.92 4.69 0.70
C TYR A 10 -2.76 3.71 0.90
N ILE A 11 -2.67 3.18 2.12
CA ILE A 11 -1.93 1.95 2.40
C ILE A 11 -2.89 0.79 2.15
N ALA A 12 -2.56 -0.08 1.21
CA ALA A 12 -3.41 -1.19 0.80
C ALA A 12 -2.80 -2.54 1.23
N PHE A 13 -3.67 -3.46 1.68
CA PHE A 13 -3.31 -4.80 2.11
C PHE A 13 -3.92 -5.83 1.15
N TYR A 14 -3.08 -6.60 0.48
CA TYR A 14 -3.48 -7.66 -0.44
C TYR A 14 -3.21 -9.00 0.22
N VAL A 15 -4.23 -9.85 0.27
CA VAL A 15 -4.10 -11.22 0.78
C VAL A 15 -3.01 -11.97 0.01
N ARG A 16 -2.06 -12.57 0.74
CA ARG A 16 -1.10 -13.53 0.17
C ARG A 16 -1.66 -14.95 0.30
N SER A 17 -1.26 -15.83 -0.61
CA SER A 17 -1.48 -17.27 -0.42
C SER A 17 -0.66 -17.74 0.77
N ILE A 18 -1.33 -17.98 1.89
CA ILE A 18 -0.72 -18.48 3.13
C ILE A 18 -0.37 -19.97 2.91
N ARG A 19 0.91 -20.32 3.02
CA ARG A 19 1.37 -21.73 2.94
C ARG A 19 1.68 -22.28 4.33
N ASN A 20 2.16 -21.45 5.24
CA ASN A 20 2.43 -21.77 6.65
C ASN A 20 1.71 -20.81 7.59
N PRO A 21 1.38 -21.22 8.84
CA PRO A 21 0.70 -20.36 9.82
C PRO A 21 1.45 -19.07 10.16
N ASP A 22 2.78 -19.10 10.07
CA ASP A 22 3.67 -17.98 10.39
C ASP A 22 3.97 -17.09 9.18
N ASP A 23 3.41 -17.40 7.99
CA ASP A 23 3.61 -16.58 6.82
C ASP A 23 2.95 -15.21 7.00
N VAL A 24 3.61 -14.17 6.49
CA VAL A 24 3.02 -12.83 6.39
C VAL A 24 1.73 -12.90 5.56
N LYS A 25 0.61 -12.56 6.20
CA LYS A 25 -0.74 -12.73 5.64
C LYS A 25 -1.06 -11.75 4.50
N PHE A 26 -0.39 -10.60 4.51
CA PHE A 26 -0.70 -9.49 3.61
C PHE A 26 0.54 -8.97 2.90
N HIS A 27 0.44 -8.74 1.59
CA HIS A 27 1.34 -7.85 0.86
C HIS A 27 0.85 -6.41 1.03
N THR A 28 1.76 -5.45 1.25
CA THR A 28 1.37 -4.03 1.36
C THR A 28 1.84 -3.25 0.13
N SER A 29 0.94 -2.41 -0.40
CA SER A 29 1.25 -1.43 -1.44
C SER A 29 0.77 -0.04 -1.03
N LEU A 30 1.25 0.98 -1.73
CA LEU A 30 0.59 2.28 -1.80
C LEU A 30 -0.38 2.31 -2.99
N LEU A 31 -1.52 2.95 -2.80
CA LEU A 31 -2.50 3.23 -3.85
C LEU A 31 -2.73 4.73 -3.93
N VAL A 32 -2.56 5.31 -5.11
CA VAL A 32 -2.92 6.69 -5.39
C VAL A 32 -4.12 6.70 -6.33
N MET A 33 -5.27 7.19 -5.85
CA MET A 33 -6.49 7.27 -6.66
C MET A 33 -7.37 8.45 -6.28
N GLN A 34 -8.29 8.85 -7.16
CA GLN A 34 -9.28 9.87 -6.83
C GLN A 34 -10.28 9.36 -5.78
N LYS A 35 -10.94 10.29 -5.08
CA LYS A 35 -12.06 9.94 -4.21
C LYS A 35 -13.23 9.43 -5.07
N CYS A 36 -13.81 8.29 -4.68
CA CYS A 36 -14.94 7.65 -5.37
C CYS A 36 -14.69 7.49 -6.88
N PRO A 37 -13.68 6.71 -7.30
CA PRO A 37 -13.40 6.54 -8.72
C PRO A 37 -14.60 5.85 -9.40
N ASP A 38 -14.98 6.33 -10.59
CA ASP A 38 -15.96 5.62 -11.41
C ASP A 38 -15.39 4.24 -11.76
N ILE A 39 -16.21 3.18 -11.61
CA ILE A 39 -15.79 1.77 -11.77
C ILE A 39 -15.08 1.55 -13.12
N GLY A 40 -15.60 2.10 -14.22
CA GLY A 40 -14.99 1.97 -15.55
C GLY A 40 -13.68 2.74 -15.75
N SER A 41 -13.27 3.53 -14.75
CA SER A 41 -12.06 4.37 -14.77
C SER A 41 -11.04 3.97 -13.70
N MET A 42 -11.37 3.02 -12.81
CA MET A 42 -10.53 2.64 -11.68
C MET A 42 -9.13 2.22 -12.12
N GLU A 43 -9.01 1.31 -13.10
CA GLU A 43 -7.71 0.85 -13.61
C GLU A 43 -6.88 1.97 -14.25
N ARG A 44 -7.54 2.94 -14.90
CA ARG A 44 -6.84 4.04 -15.59
C ARG A 44 -6.39 5.15 -14.64
N ASN A 45 -7.06 5.29 -13.50
CA ASN A 45 -6.87 6.40 -12.57
C ASN A 45 -6.27 5.97 -11.21
N THR A 46 -5.95 4.68 -11.05
CA THR A 46 -5.30 4.13 -9.86
C THR A 46 -3.84 3.84 -10.17
N LEU A 47 -2.95 4.40 -9.36
CA LEU A 47 -1.54 4.05 -9.39
C LEU A 47 -1.27 3.13 -8.20
N LYS A 48 -0.88 1.89 -8.49
CA LYS A 48 -0.40 0.94 -7.48
C LYS A 48 1.12 0.99 -7.45
N LEU A 49 1.68 1.13 -6.25
CA LEU A 49 3.11 1.29 -6.03
C LEU A 49 3.51 0.31 -4.94
N ASP A 50 4.34 -0.65 -5.29
CA ASP A 50 4.83 -1.69 -4.39
C ASP A 50 6.28 -2.06 -4.71
N ALA A 51 6.94 -2.61 -3.69
CA ALA A 51 8.13 -3.41 -3.86
C ALA A 51 7.70 -4.87 -4.03
N VAL A 52 8.09 -5.50 -5.13
CA VAL A 52 7.79 -6.90 -5.44
C VAL A 52 9.06 -7.72 -5.54
N ASN A 53 9.00 -8.94 -5.00
CA ASN A 53 10.03 -9.95 -5.23
C ASN A 53 9.77 -10.56 -6.61
N ASP A 54 10.79 -10.54 -7.46
CA ASP A 54 10.78 -11.18 -8.77
C ASP A 54 11.90 -12.20 -8.85
N ILE A 55 11.69 -13.23 -9.67
CA ILE A 55 12.59 -14.37 -9.79
C ILE A 55 13.08 -14.43 -11.23
N THR A 56 14.39 -14.38 -11.44
CA THR A 56 14.97 -14.54 -12.78
C THR A 56 14.73 -15.96 -13.32
N GLU A 57 14.93 -16.16 -14.62
CA GLU A 57 14.89 -17.50 -15.22
C GLU A 57 15.87 -18.48 -14.54
N ASP A 58 16.98 -17.97 -14.03
CA ASP A 58 18.00 -18.72 -13.29
C ASP A 58 17.66 -18.95 -11.81
N GLY A 59 16.47 -18.55 -11.36
CA GLY A 59 16.02 -18.74 -9.98
C GLY A 59 16.59 -17.74 -8.97
N VAL A 60 17.21 -16.65 -9.43
CA VAL A 60 17.75 -15.60 -8.55
C VAL A 60 16.64 -14.65 -8.16
N GLU A 61 16.39 -14.52 -6.87
CA GLU A 61 15.44 -13.56 -6.34
C GLU A 61 16.04 -12.16 -6.31
N TYR A 62 15.30 -11.18 -6.83
CA TYR A 62 15.61 -9.77 -6.72
C TYR A 62 14.34 -8.95 -6.45
N TRP A 63 14.50 -7.78 -5.87
CA TRP A 63 13.36 -6.90 -5.61
C TRP A 63 13.32 -5.78 -6.63
N LYS A 64 12.13 -5.54 -7.18
CA LYS A 64 11.88 -4.44 -8.11
C LYS A 64 10.67 -3.62 -7.69
N TYR A 65 10.58 -2.43 -8.26
CA TYR A 65 9.42 -1.55 -8.11
C TYR A 65 8.47 -1.73 -9.28
N ASN A 66 7.17 -1.80 -9.01
CA ASN A 66 6.19 -1.57 -10.07
C ASN A 66 6.08 -0.07 -10.33
N TYR A 67 6.51 0.34 -11.51
CA TYR A 67 6.46 1.72 -11.95
C TYR A 67 5.03 2.14 -12.27
N SER A 68 4.72 3.39 -11.94
CA SER A 68 3.50 4.05 -12.37
C SER A 68 3.70 4.76 -13.71
N LYS A 69 2.62 5.28 -14.32
CA LYS A 69 2.73 6.18 -15.49
C LYS A 69 3.12 7.62 -15.11
N ASP A 70 3.31 7.90 -13.82
CA ASP A 70 3.60 9.22 -13.26
C ASP A 70 5.11 9.33 -13.00
N GLU A 71 5.81 10.02 -13.91
CA GLU A 71 7.28 10.10 -13.90
C GLU A 71 7.82 10.76 -12.62
N THR A 72 7.19 11.83 -12.14
CA THR A 72 7.60 12.51 -10.91
C THR A 72 7.47 11.61 -9.69
N LEU A 73 6.38 10.84 -9.60
CA LEU A 73 6.19 9.90 -8.50
C LEU A 73 7.20 8.75 -8.58
N ASN A 74 7.51 8.28 -9.79
CA ASN A 74 8.53 7.25 -10.00
C ASN A 74 9.92 7.73 -9.58
N GLU A 75 10.33 8.94 -9.97
CA GLU A 75 11.63 9.53 -9.61
C GLU A 75 11.80 9.67 -8.10
N LEU A 76 10.73 10.05 -7.39
CA LEU A 76 10.73 10.09 -5.93
C LEU A 76 10.87 8.67 -5.37
N LEU A 77 9.97 7.77 -5.74
CA LEU A 77 9.88 6.44 -5.12
C LEU A 77 11.06 5.51 -5.44
N GLN A 78 11.77 5.73 -6.54
CA GLN A 78 13.04 5.06 -6.83
C GLN A 78 14.13 5.38 -5.80
N GLN A 79 14.02 6.49 -5.07
CA GLN A 79 14.98 6.87 -4.03
C GLN A 79 14.73 6.14 -2.71
N VAL A 80 13.57 5.50 -2.53
CA VAL A 80 13.33 4.64 -1.36
C VAL A 80 14.23 3.43 -1.48
N TYR A 81 15.03 3.18 -0.46
CA TYR A 81 15.86 1.99 -0.41
C TYR A 81 15.00 0.77 -0.01
N VAL A 82 14.87 -0.23 -0.90
CA VAL A 82 14.46 -1.56 -0.47
C VAL A 82 15.66 -2.18 0.23
N SER A 83 15.59 -2.24 1.56
CA SER A 83 16.67 -2.85 2.34
C SER A 83 16.90 -4.30 1.89
N PRO A 84 18.10 -4.63 1.35
CA PRO A 84 18.47 -6.00 1.03
C PRO A 84 18.72 -6.81 2.30
N ASN A 85 18.81 -6.14 3.46
CA ASN A 85 19.10 -6.70 4.78
C ASN A 85 17.88 -6.68 5.72
N ALA A 86 16.65 -6.58 5.20
CA ALA A 86 15.51 -6.93 6.06
C ALA A 86 15.68 -8.42 6.42
N ASP A 87 15.96 -8.70 7.69
CA ASP A 87 16.21 -10.04 8.24
C ASP A 87 15.06 -11.02 7.92
N ASP A 88 13.87 -10.49 7.58
CA ASP A 88 12.76 -11.22 7.00
C ASP A 88 12.39 -10.68 5.61
N ILE A 89 12.62 -11.51 4.59
CA ILE A 89 12.30 -11.21 3.19
C ILE A 89 10.81 -10.91 2.99
N ASN A 90 9.93 -11.47 3.82
CA ASN A 90 8.49 -11.27 3.72
C ASN A 90 8.08 -9.86 4.13
N TRP A 91 8.89 -9.18 4.97
CA TRP A 91 8.60 -7.85 5.47
C TRP A 91 9.08 -6.70 4.60
N ARG A 92 9.86 -6.98 3.54
CA ARG A 92 10.46 -5.94 2.68
C ARG A 92 9.43 -4.99 2.06
N CYS A 93 8.27 -5.51 1.66
CA CYS A 93 7.18 -4.68 1.12
C CYS A 93 6.60 -3.72 2.18
N HIS A 94 6.55 -4.12 3.45
CA HIS A 94 6.06 -3.26 4.54
C HIS A 94 7.05 -2.14 4.84
N ASN A 95 8.32 -2.50 5.03
CA ASN A 95 9.39 -1.53 5.30
C ASN A 95 9.48 -0.48 4.19
N TRP A 96 9.39 -0.92 2.93
CA TRP A 96 9.39 0.01 1.80
C TRP A 96 8.24 1.01 1.86
N VAL A 97 7.01 0.55 2.17
CA VAL A 97 5.85 1.45 2.30
C VAL A 97 6.04 2.45 3.42
N TRP A 98 6.61 2.05 4.55
CA TRP A 98 6.84 2.95 5.68
C TRP A 98 7.84 4.06 5.31
N GLU A 99 8.98 3.67 4.76
CA GLU A 99 10.01 4.62 4.30
C GLU A 99 9.48 5.55 3.19
N ALA A 100 8.71 5.02 2.24
CA ALA A 100 8.11 5.81 1.17
C ALA A 100 7.18 6.91 1.71
N VAL A 101 6.32 6.57 2.68
CA VAL A 101 5.39 7.54 3.27
C VAL A 101 6.14 8.61 4.05
N GLU A 102 7.10 8.22 4.89
CA GLU A 102 7.81 9.16 5.77
C GLU A 102 8.82 10.02 5.02
N GLN A 103 9.76 9.39 4.33
CA GLN A 103 10.95 10.06 3.78
C GLN A 103 10.66 10.82 2.50
N LEU A 104 9.63 10.44 1.76
CA LEU A 104 9.36 11.05 0.47
C LEU A 104 8.05 11.80 0.43
N LEU A 105 6.96 11.20 0.91
CA LEU A 105 5.65 11.81 0.72
C LEU A 105 5.36 12.88 1.78
N VAL A 106 5.68 12.63 3.05
CA VAL A 106 5.53 13.63 4.12
C VAL A 106 6.64 14.68 4.02
N ALA A 107 7.90 14.26 3.89
CA ALA A 107 9.04 15.19 3.89
C ALA A 107 9.07 16.17 2.69
N ASN A 108 8.45 15.81 1.56
CA ASN A 108 8.32 16.69 0.39
C ASN A 108 6.93 17.39 0.29
N ASP A 109 6.15 17.41 1.38
CA ASP A 109 4.81 18.04 1.44
C ASP A 109 3.81 17.50 0.39
N ILE A 110 4.00 16.26 -0.07
CA ILE A 110 3.10 15.61 -1.04
C ILE A 110 1.83 15.12 -0.34
N VAL A 111 1.96 14.60 0.88
CA VAL A 111 0.84 14.28 1.77
C VAL A 111 0.94 15.06 3.08
N PRO A 112 -0.20 15.32 3.76
CA PRO A 112 -0.17 15.98 5.06
C PRO A 112 0.66 15.20 6.09
N PRO A 113 1.22 15.89 7.09
CA PRO A 113 1.86 15.23 8.22
C PRO A 113 0.94 14.21 8.89
N LEU A 114 1.55 13.11 9.36
CA LEU A 114 0.83 12.10 10.11
C LEU A 114 0.35 12.67 11.46
N PRO A 115 -0.83 12.25 11.95
CA PRO A 115 -1.43 12.81 13.16
C PRO A 115 -0.61 12.47 14.42
N ASP A 116 -0.64 13.35 15.41
CA ASP A 116 -0.16 13.11 16.78
C ASP A 116 1.29 12.56 16.89
N GLY A 117 2.15 12.88 15.92
CA GLY A 117 3.53 12.38 15.88
C GLY A 117 3.66 10.89 15.56
N MET A 118 2.62 10.27 15.00
CA MET A 118 2.64 8.88 14.54
C MET A 118 3.61 8.69 13.38
N THR A 119 4.23 7.52 13.34
CA THR A 119 5.02 7.02 12.20
C THR A 119 4.10 6.35 11.16
N ALA A 120 4.58 6.18 9.93
CA ALA A 120 3.89 5.40 8.91
C ALA A 120 3.73 3.94 9.35
N ARG A 121 4.70 3.44 10.13
CA ARG A 121 4.62 2.13 10.78
C ARG A 121 3.45 2.07 11.78
N ASP A 122 3.23 3.09 12.60
CA ASP A 122 2.11 3.12 13.55
C ASP A 122 0.76 3.10 12.84
N VAL A 123 0.61 3.90 11.78
CA VAL A 123 -0.61 3.95 10.94
C VAL A 123 -0.86 2.60 10.28
N TRP A 124 0.20 1.98 9.74
CA TRP A 124 0.14 0.65 9.16
C TRP A 124 -0.25 -0.40 10.20
N GLN A 125 0.37 -0.40 11.38
CA GLN A 125 0.15 -1.37 12.44
C GLN A 125 -1.28 -1.31 12.99
N ALA A 126 -1.84 -0.12 13.15
CA ALA A 126 -3.22 0.07 13.61
C ALA A 126 -4.24 -0.63 12.69
N SER A 127 -4.02 -0.54 11.36
CA SER A 127 -4.86 -1.20 10.37
C SER A 127 -4.58 -2.71 10.29
N TYR A 128 -3.30 -3.10 10.30
CA TYR A 128 -2.87 -4.50 10.22
C TYR A 128 -3.43 -5.33 11.37
N SER A 129 -3.28 -4.86 12.62
CA SER A 129 -3.78 -5.57 13.80
C SER A 129 -5.30 -5.77 13.74
N ARG A 130 -6.04 -4.86 13.10
CA ARG A 130 -7.49 -5.02 12.94
C ARG A 130 -7.82 -6.10 11.91
N LEU A 131 -7.14 -6.08 10.78
CA LEU A 131 -7.29 -7.06 9.70
C LEU A 131 -6.91 -8.47 10.15
N GLU A 132 -5.89 -8.60 11.01
CA GLU A 132 -5.44 -9.88 11.52
C GLU A 132 -6.46 -10.57 12.45
N ASN A 133 -7.30 -9.80 13.12
CA ASN A 133 -8.36 -10.31 13.98
C ASN A 133 -9.67 -10.61 13.23
N ASP A 134 -9.75 -10.27 11.94
CA ASP A 134 -10.91 -10.56 11.11
C ASP A 134 -10.82 -12.00 10.54
N ASP A 135 -11.98 -12.64 10.33
CA ASP A 135 -12.05 -13.95 9.68
C ASP A 135 -11.65 -13.80 8.20
N PHE A 136 -10.48 -14.35 7.87
CA PHE A 136 -9.84 -14.29 6.56
C PHE A 136 -10.76 -14.75 5.42
N ASN A 137 -11.64 -15.73 5.69
CA ASN A 137 -12.58 -16.26 4.70
C ASN A 137 -13.66 -15.24 4.30
N ASN A 138 -14.01 -14.33 5.21
CA ASN A 138 -15.01 -13.29 4.95
C ASN A 138 -14.42 -12.06 4.25
N MET A 139 -13.10 -11.88 4.27
CA MET A 139 -12.42 -10.74 3.63
C MET A 139 -12.49 -10.78 2.10
N LEU A 140 -12.72 -11.96 1.51
CA LEU A 140 -12.76 -12.17 0.06
C LEU A 140 -14.13 -11.90 -0.59
N GLN A 141 -15.15 -11.55 0.20
CA GLN A 141 -16.54 -11.38 -0.26
C GLN A 141 -17.13 -9.98 -0.02
N ASP A 142 -16.46 -9.10 0.73
CA ASP A 142 -16.94 -7.76 1.08
C ASP A 142 -16.34 -6.65 0.18
N PRO A 143 -17.00 -5.48 0.04
CA PRO A 143 -16.37 -4.27 -0.50
C PRO A 143 -15.08 -3.93 0.27
N VAL A 144 -14.09 -3.34 -0.42
CA VAL A 144 -12.76 -3.05 0.14
C VAL A 144 -12.89 -2.27 1.44
N ARG A 145 -12.45 -2.85 2.56
CA ARG A 145 -12.49 -2.16 3.87
C ARG A 145 -11.53 -0.98 3.85
N THR A 146 -12.00 0.19 4.27
CA THR A 146 -11.19 1.40 4.38
C THR A 146 -11.09 1.81 5.84
N PHE A 147 -9.88 2.15 6.27
CA PHE A 147 -9.60 2.61 7.63
C PHE A 147 -9.10 4.05 7.59
N ASP A 148 -9.39 4.82 8.63
CA ASP A 148 -8.69 6.08 8.85
C ASP A 148 -7.26 5.85 9.36
N MET A 149 -6.48 6.92 9.49
CA MET A 149 -5.08 6.84 9.94
C MET A 149 -4.90 6.27 11.36
N ARG A 150 -5.99 6.10 12.13
CA ARG A 150 -6.00 5.50 13.47
C ARG A 150 -6.49 4.06 13.47
N GLY A 151 -6.69 3.46 12.29
CA GLY A 151 -7.19 2.09 12.13
C GLY A 151 -8.68 1.93 12.38
N LYS A 152 -9.47 3.02 12.44
CA LYS A 152 -10.92 2.92 12.60
C LYS A 152 -11.59 2.68 11.25
N ILE A 153 -12.50 1.71 11.18
CA ILE A 153 -13.29 1.44 9.97
C ILE A 153 -14.08 2.69 9.58
N THR A 154 -14.01 3.02 8.31
CA THR A 154 -14.79 4.09 7.67
C THR A 154 -15.62 3.52 6.52
N LYS A 155 -16.57 4.32 6.03
CA LYS A 155 -17.33 3.94 4.83
C LYS A 155 -16.34 3.76 3.67
N SER A 156 -16.39 2.60 3.03
CA SER A 156 -15.50 2.34 1.90
C SER A 156 -15.66 3.39 0.81
N GLU A 157 -14.53 3.95 0.41
CA GLU A 157 -14.43 4.92 -0.70
C GLU A 157 -14.00 4.25 -2.01
N ILE A 158 -13.69 2.96 -1.94
CA ILE A 158 -13.23 2.12 -3.05
C ILE A 158 -14.33 1.08 -3.29
N GLY A 159 -14.88 1.05 -4.50
CA GLY A 159 -15.88 0.03 -4.86
C GLY A 159 -15.34 -1.39 -4.72
N ALA A 160 -16.21 -2.39 -4.87
CA ALA A 160 -15.73 -3.76 -5.06
C ALA A 160 -14.76 -3.77 -6.26
N ILE A 161 -13.55 -4.29 -6.04
CA ILE A 161 -12.61 -4.53 -7.12
C ILE A 161 -13.01 -5.89 -7.68
N ASP A 162 -13.59 -5.91 -8.89
CA ASP A 162 -13.96 -7.16 -9.54
C ASP A 162 -12.73 -8.07 -9.67
N LYS A 163 -12.96 -9.37 -9.46
CA LYS A 163 -11.94 -10.44 -9.53
C LYS A 163 -11.49 -10.71 -10.96
#